data_AF-A0A964ZG50-F1
#
_entry.id   AF-A0A964ZG50-F1
#
_cell.length_a   1.000
_cell.length_b   1.000
_cell.length_c   1.000
_cell.angle_alpha   90.00
_cell.angle_beta   90.00
_cell.angle_gamma   90.00
#
_symmetry.space_group_name_H-M   'P 1'
#
loop_
_entity.id
_entity.type
_entity.pdbx_description
1 polymer ?
#
loop_
_entity_poly.entity_id
_entity_poly.type
_entity_poly.pdbx_seq_one_letter_code
_entity_poly.pdbx_strand_id
1 'polypeptide(L)'
;EVSIKWNASDKNLGRNPVTLSYAESEDGPWTVLAANMSATGSYMWKVPANIPPRVFLRAEASDLAGNVGRAQSSKAILMDASMPKVSIVNVEANSGR
;
A
#
# COMPACT_ATOMS: atom_id res chain seq x y z
N GLU A 1 -4.85 -4.53 -8.28
CA GLU A 1 -4.19 -3.22 -8.08
C GLU A 1 -5.10 -2.31 -7.27
N VAL A 2 -4.56 -1.34 -6.52
CA VAL A 2 -5.33 -0.40 -5.70
C VAL A 2 -4.99 1.03 -6.12
N SER A 3 -6.02 1.85 -6.38
CA SER A 3 -5.84 3.26 -6.72
C SER A 3 -5.88 4.13 -5.46
N ILE A 4 -4.78 4.82 -5.18
CA ILE A 4 -4.64 5.73 -4.03
C ILE A 4 -4.62 7.16 -4.57
N LYS A 5 -5.50 8.03 -4.06
CA LYS A 5 -5.54 9.46 -4.41
C LYS A 5 -5.41 10.28 -3.14
N TRP A 6 -4.67 11.38 -3.21
CA TRP A 6 -4.47 12.27 -2.07
C TRP A 6 -4.45 13.75 -2.49
N ASN A 7 -4.74 14.60 -1.52
CA ASN A 7 -4.63 16.05 -1.61
C ASN A 7 -4.17 16.58 -0.25
N ALA A 8 -2.91 17.01 -0.17
CA ALA A 8 -2.36 17.73 0.97
C ALA A 8 -2.33 19.23 0.66
N SER A 9 -2.75 20.05 1.62
CA SER A 9 -2.77 21.51 1.48
C SER A 9 -2.22 22.16 2.74
N ASP A 10 -1.10 22.87 2.58
CA ASP A 10 -0.54 23.80 3.56
C ASP A 10 0.31 24.83 2.80
N LYS A 11 0.41 26.06 3.30
CA LYS A 11 1.21 27.13 2.69
C LYS A 11 2.72 26.87 2.76
N ASN A 12 3.16 26.01 3.67
CA ASN A 12 4.56 25.71 3.95
C ASN A 12 4.95 24.28 3.54
N LEU A 13 4.19 23.61 2.67
CA LEU A 13 4.56 22.28 2.20
C LEU A 13 5.91 22.31 1.48
N GLY A 14 6.73 21.27 1.71
CA GLY A 14 7.91 21.02 0.90
C GLY A 14 7.54 20.68 -0.55
N ARG A 15 8.54 20.63 -1.44
CA ARG A 15 8.32 20.36 -2.88
C ARG A 15 7.59 19.03 -3.14
N ASN A 16 7.97 17.99 -2.39
CA ASN A 16 7.48 16.63 -2.52
C ASN A 16 7.15 16.07 -1.13
N PRO A 17 6.09 16.57 -0.47
CA PRO A 17 5.92 16.42 0.97
C PRO A 17 5.27 15.09 1.37
N VAL A 18 4.71 14.34 0.42
CA VAL A 18 3.83 13.20 0.71
C VAL A 18 4.58 11.86 0.68
N THR A 19 4.31 11.06 1.71
CA THR A 19 4.66 9.63 1.78
C THR A 19 3.39 8.80 1.91
N LEU A 20 3.30 7.73 1.14
CA LEU A 20 2.23 6.74 1.20
C LEU A 20 2.77 5.45 1.84
N SER A 21 2.00 4.88 2.75
CA SER A 21 2.36 3.65 3.46
C SER A 21 1.17 2.73 3.69
N TYR A 22 1.44 1.46 3.95
CA TYR A 22 0.45 0.48 4.41
C TYR A 22 0.90 -0.23 5.68
N ALA A 23 -0.06 -0.78 6.42
CA ALA A 23 0.19 -1.60 7.61
C ALA A 23 -0.91 -2.65 7.80
N GLU A 24 -0.61 -3.77 8.42
CA GLU A 24 -1.63 -4.78 8.78
C GLU A 24 -2.50 -4.32 9.96
N SER A 25 -1.92 -3.58 10.89
CA SER A 25 -2.63 -2.98 12.04
C SER A 25 -2.79 -1.46 11.88
N GLU A 26 -3.73 -0.89 12.64
CA GLU A 26 -4.01 0.55 12.62
C GLU A 26 -2.83 1.40 13.12
N ASP A 27 -1.98 0.82 13.97
CA ASP A 27 -0.84 1.49 14.60
C ASP A 27 0.50 1.18 13.89
N GLY A 28 0.52 0.22 12.97
CA GLY A 28 1.72 -0.20 12.25
C GLY A 28 2.20 -1.63 12.58
N PRO A 29 3.46 -1.98 12.30
CA PRO A 29 4.48 -1.14 11.67
C PRO A 29 4.08 -0.74 10.24
N TRP A 30 4.48 0.46 9.83
CA TRP A 30 4.14 1.03 8.54
C TRP A 30 5.23 0.75 7.50
N THR A 31 4.82 0.19 6.37
CA THR A 31 5.68 -0.08 5.21
C THR A 31 5.43 0.96 4.12
N VAL A 32 6.49 1.61 3.65
CA VAL A 32 6.40 2.65 2.62
C VAL A 32 6.07 2.05 1.26
N LEU A 33 5.06 2.61 0.60
CA LEU A 33 4.68 2.30 -0.78
C LEU A 33 5.37 3.24 -1.77
N ALA A 34 5.37 4.54 -1.45
CA ALA A 34 5.94 5.60 -2.25
C ALA A 34 6.29 6.78 -1.35
N ALA A 35 7.43 7.41 -1.58
CA ALA A 35 7.89 8.58 -0.84
C ALA A 35 8.28 9.69 -1.81
N ASN A 36 8.42 10.91 -1.30
CA ASN A 36 8.74 12.10 -2.10
C ASN A 36 7.72 12.34 -3.23
N MET A 37 6.44 12.20 -2.90
CA MET A 37 5.34 12.47 -3.83
C MET A 37 4.91 13.93 -3.74
N SER A 38 4.34 14.46 -4.83
CA SER A 38 3.74 15.80 -4.86
C SER A 38 2.60 15.93 -3.86
N ALA A 39 2.29 17.17 -3.46
CA ALA A 39 1.22 17.46 -2.49
C ALA A 39 -0.14 16.90 -2.92
N THR A 40 -0.41 16.85 -4.22
CA THR A 40 -1.60 16.22 -4.80
C THR A 40 -1.18 15.17 -5.81
N GLY A 41 -1.96 14.10 -5.93
CA GLY A 41 -1.66 13.08 -6.92
C GLY A 41 -2.49 11.81 -6.79
N SER A 42 -2.12 10.85 -7.64
CA SER A 42 -2.61 9.49 -7.62
C SER A 42 -1.46 8.50 -7.79
N TYR A 43 -1.62 7.31 -7.21
CA TYR A 43 -0.65 6.24 -7.25
C TYR A 43 -1.39 4.92 -7.45
N MET A 44 -0.97 4.14 -8.46
CA MET A 44 -1.50 2.81 -8.71
C MET A 44 -0.62 1.78 -8.01
N TRP A 45 -1.08 1.25 -6.89
CA TRP A 45 -0.35 0.26 -6.13
C TRP A 45 -0.55 -1.14 -6.72
N LYS A 46 0.54 -1.72 -7.21
CA LYS A 46 0.62 -3.14 -7.57
C LYS A 46 0.82 -3.98 -6.32
N VAL A 47 -0.28 -4.55 -5.83
CA VAL A 47 -0.33 -5.34 -4.60
C VAL A 47 0.49 -6.62 -4.77
N PRO A 48 1.52 -6.86 -3.94
CA PRO A 48 2.31 -8.09 -3.98
C PRO A 48 1.48 -9.32 -3.60
N ALA A 49 1.88 -10.50 -4.09
CA ALA A 49 1.17 -11.77 -3.82
C ALA A 49 1.16 -12.19 -2.34
N ASN A 50 2.11 -11.69 -1.54
CA ASN A 50 2.29 -11.99 -0.12
C ASN A 50 1.82 -10.86 0.81
N ILE A 51 0.92 -9.99 0.33
CA ILE A 51 0.33 -8.95 1.17
C ILE A 51 -0.59 -9.55 2.26
N PRO A 52 -0.69 -8.95 3.46
CA PRO A 52 -1.73 -9.32 4.41
C PRO A 52 -3.14 -9.16 3.80
N PRO A 53 -4.10 -10.02 4.19
CA PRO A 53 -5.45 -10.02 3.60
C PRO A 53 -6.24 -8.74 3.88
N ARG A 54 -5.83 -7.98 4.89
CA ARG A 54 -6.39 -6.69 5.26
C ARG A 54 -5.27 -5.75 5.63
N VAL A 55 -5.31 -4.53 5.13
CA VAL A 55 -4.32 -3.50 5.46
C VAL A 55 -4.96 -2.14 5.62
N PHE A 56 -4.38 -1.29 6.44
CA PHE A 56 -4.64 0.13 6.49
C PHE A 56 -3.72 0.85 5.50
N LEU A 57 -4.23 1.94 4.92
CA LEU A 57 -3.44 2.86 4.11
C LEU A 57 -3.29 4.19 4.83
N ARG A 58 -2.12 4.80 4.71
CA ARG A 58 -1.85 6.13 5.27
C ARG A 58 -1.10 6.99 4.28
N ALA A 59 -1.46 8.27 4.26
CA ALA A 59 -0.73 9.35 3.63
C ALA A 59 -0.24 10.31 4.73
N GLU A 60 1.05 10.63 4.70
CA GLU A 60 1.67 11.61 5.60
C GLU A 60 2.26 12.73 4.76
N ALA A 61 1.98 13.98 5.13
CA ALA A 61 2.53 15.17 4.48
C ALA A 61 3.34 15.98 5.50
N SER A 62 4.59 16.32 5.16
CA SER A 62 5.46 17.13 6.01
C SER A 62 5.61 18.55 5.46
N ASP A 63 5.51 19.55 6.33
CA ASP A 63 5.83 20.93 6.00
C ASP A 63 7.33 21.24 6.22
N LEU A 64 7.78 22.42 5.79
CA LEU A 64 9.16 22.88 5.94
C LEU A 64 9.57 23.15 7.40
N ALA A 65 8.61 23.25 8.33
CA ALA A 65 8.86 23.40 9.76
C ALA A 65 8.95 22.05 10.48
N GLY A 66 8.70 20.93 9.79
CA GLY A 66 8.71 19.59 10.34
C GLY A 66 7.37 19.13 10.93
N ASN A 67 6.28 19.89 10.76
CA ASN A 67 4.95 19.42 11.15
C ASN A 67 4.47 18.35 10.18
N VAL A 68 3.80 17.31 10.71
CA VAL A 68 3.30 16.18 9.91
C VAL A 68 1.79 16.06 10.04
N GLY A 69 1.08 16.24 8.92
CA GLY A 69 -0.33 15.90 8.78
C GLY A 69 -0.49 14.45 8.33
N ARG A 70 -1.48 13.74 8.87
CA ARG A 70 -1.74 12.32 8.58
C ARG A 70 -3.19 12.10 8.17
N ALA A 71 -3.40 11.34 7.11
CA ALA A 71 -4.70 10.81 6.72
C ALA A 71 -4.60 9.29 6.59
N GLN A 72 -5.48 8.57 7.27
CA GLN A 72 -5.48 7.12 7.34
C GLN A 72 -6.87 6.58 7.01
N SER A 73 -6.93 5.40 6.37
CA SER A 73 -8.18 4.68 6.19
C SER A 73 -8.81 4.34 7.54
N SER A 74 -10.07 4.69 7.76
CA SER A 74 -10.79 4.43 9.02
C SER A 74 -11.11 2.96 9.29
N LYS A 75 -10.97 2.11 8.27
CA LYS A 75 -11.13 0.66 8.35
C LYS A 75 -10.07 0.00 7.50
N ALA A 76 -9.69 -1.23 7.87
CA ALA A 76 -8.80 -2.03 7.05
C ALA A 76 -9.46 -2.33 5.69
N ILE A 77 -8.68 -2.14 4.63
CA ILE A 77 -9.05 -2.42 3.24
C ILE A 77 -8.78 -3.90 2.99
N LEU A 78 -9.78 -4.61 2.48
CA LEU A 78 -9.65 -6.00 2.04
C LEU A 78 -8.74 -6.07 0.81
N MET A 79 -7.63 -6.80 0.93
CA MET A 79 -6.69 -7.08 -0.16
C MET A 79 -6.96 -8.44 -0.82
N ASP A 80 -7.92 -9.21 -0.28
CA ASP A 80 -8.34 -10.46 -0.87
C ASP A 80 -9.05 -10.24 -2.21
N ALA A 81 -8.30 -10.48 -3.28
CA ALA A 81 -8.80 -10.70 -4.61
C ALA A 81 -8.33 -12.10 -5.06
N SER A 82 -8.90 -13.16 -4.48
CA SER A 82 -8.89 -14.54 -4.99
C SER A 82 -7.51 -15.09 -5.41
N MET A 83 -6.79 -15.75 -4.49
CA MET A 83 -5.72 -16.67 -4.90
C MET A 83 -6.33 -17.93 -5.53
N PRO A 84 -5.90 -18.30 -6.75
CA PRO A 84 -5.54 -19.69 -6.99
C PRO A 84 -4.02 -19.78 -7.07
N LYS A 85 -3.40 -20.46 -6.10
CA LYS A 85 -2.03 -20.96 -6.25
C LYS A 85 -2.08 -22.18 -7.16
N VAL A 86 -1.64 -22.03 -8.40
CA VAL A 86 -1.38 -23.17 -9.28
C VAL A 86 -0.02 -23.75 -8.91
N SER A 87 0.00 -24.96 -8.35
CA SER A 87 1.20 -25.80 -8.31
C SER A 87 0.95 -27.02 -9.19
N ILE A 88 1.71 -27.16 -10.27
CA ILE A 88 1.77 -28.40 -11.03
C ILE A 88 2.57 -29.38 -10.16
N VAL A 89 1.88 -30.37 -9.59
CA VAL A 89 2.53 -31.58 -9.11
C VAL A 89 2.76 -32.42 -10.36
N ASN A 90 3.96 -32.38 -10.93
CA ASN A 90 4.34 -33.42 -11.88
C ASN A 90 4.29 -34.75 -11.13
N VAL A 91 3.22 -35.52 -11.32
CA VAL A 91 3.18 -36.95 -11.01
C VAL A 91 3.04 -37.65 -12.34
N GLU A 92 4.18 -38.02 -12.90
CA GLU A 92 4.22 -39.12 -13.84
C GLU A 92 4.18 -40.41 -13.03
N ALA A 93 3.05 -41.11 -13.08
CA ALA A 93 3.04 -42.54 -12.88
C ALA A 93 2.34 -43.14 -14.10
N ASN A 94 3.11 -43.52 -15.12
CA ASN A 94 2.64 -44.59 -15.98
C ASN A 94 3.78 -45.35 -16.66
N SER A 95 3.89 -46.63 -16.32
CA SER A 95 3.84 -47.76 -17.25
C SER A 95 4.16 -49.00 -16.39
N GLY A 96 3.19 -49.85 -16.06
CA GLY A 96 2.47 -50.64 -17.05
C GLY A 96 3.37 -51.77 -17.54
N ARG A 97 3.58 -52.79 -16.69
CA ARG A 97 3.86 -54.18 -17.05
C ARG A 97 3.43 -55.09 -15.91
#